data_AF-A0A4R1QLM2-F1
#
_entry.id   AF-A0A4R1QLM2-F1
#
_cell.length_a   1.000
_cell.length_b   1.000
_cell.length_c   1.000
_cell.angle_alpha   90.00
_cell.angle_beta   90.00
_cell.angle_gamma   90.00
#
_symmetry.space_group_name_H-M   'P 1'
#
loop_
_entity.id
_entity.type
_entity.pdbx_description
1 polymer ?
#
loop_
_entity_poly.entity_id
_entity_poly.type
_entity_poly.pdbx_seq_one_letter_code
_entity_poly.pdbx_strand_id
1 'polypeptide(L)'
;MKLIVIREFGNYTTTDALCFDMEKLNIKNCIGCWTCWWKSPGICIHNDLEDFYRGYVGADKAIFYAKLQEGFISSKMKSLFDRMIPLFLPYTSFRDGGTFHAPRYPQYPNIEFYYDYDFKNEEDLKIFSDYIYKVFKQFYSPEIKVLHISESEKGETE
;
A
#
# COMPACT_ATOMS: atom_id res chain seq x y z
N MET A 1 -7.88 -3.28 17.51
CA MET A 1 -7.20 -2.65 16.36
C MET A 1 -7.33 -3.60 15.18
N LYS A 2 -7.91 -3.16 14.06
CA LYS A 2 -8.04 -3.94 12.82
C LYS A 2 -6.76 -3.80 12.01
N LEU A 3 -6.14 -4.93 11.68
CA LEU A 3 -4.86 -4.98 11.00
C LEU A 3 -5.02 -5.70 9.65
N ILE A 4 -4.40 -5.13 8.62
CA ILE A 4 -4.18 -5.80 7.34
C ILE A 4 -2.68 -5.93 7.10
N VAL A 5 -2.24 -7.11 6.70
CA VAL A 5 -0.85 -7.42 6.38
C VAL A 5 -0.76 -7.78 4.90
N ILE A 6 0.13 -7.11 4.17
CA ILE A 6 0.41 -7.34 2.75
C ILE A 6 1.87 -7.75 2.67
N ARG A 7 2.16 -8.99 2.28
CA ARG A 7 3.54 -9.51 2.29
C ARG A 7 3.94 -10.13 0.97
N GLU A 8 5.15 -9.84 0.52
CA GLU A 8 5.81 -10.46 -0.63
C GLU A 8 6.86 -11.51 -0.22
N PHE A 9 7.21 -11.58 1.06
CA PHE A 9 8.17 -12.53 1.61
C PHE A 9 7.91 -12.75 3.11
N GLY A 10 8.58 -13.74 3.68
CA GLY A 10 8.50 -14.09 5.11
C GLY A 10 7.13 -14.62 5.54
N ASN A 11 7.04 -15.13 6.77
CA ASN A 11 5.79 -15.62 7.36
C ASN A 11 5.22 -14.63 8.38
N TYR A 12 5.32 -13.33 8.09
CA TYR A 12 4.79 -12.27 8.93
C TYR A 12 3.27 -12.36 8.97
N THR A 13 2.74 -12.86 10.08
CA THR A 13 1.31 -13.04 10.31
C THR A 13 0.99 -12.67 11.75
N THR A 14 -0.24 -12.23 11.97
CA THR A 14 -0.77 -11.95 13.31
C THR A 14 -2.13 -12.62 13.41
N THR A 15 -2.45 -13.25 14.54
CA THR A 15 -3.63 -14.11 14.73
C THR A 15 -4.95 -13.45 14.31
N ASP A 16 -5.06 -12.13 14.44
CA ASP A 16 -6.27 -11.35 14.13
C ASP A 16 -6.14 -10.43 12.91
N ALA A 17 -5.07 -10.59 12.11
CA ALA A 17 -4.84 -9.77 10.92
C ALA A 17 -5.36 -10.43 9.64
N LEU A 18 -5.99 -9.62 8.78
CA LEU A 18 -6.27 -10.04 7.41
C LEU A 18 -4.97 -10.04 6.61
N CYS A 19 -4.51 -11.21 6.17
CA CYS A 19 -3.22 -11.37 5.50
C CYS A 19 -3.38 -11.62 4.00
N PHE A 20 -2.69 -10.81 3.19
CA PHE A 20 -2.56 -10.94 1.74
C PHE A 20 -1.14 -11.39 1.40
N ASP A 21 -1.01 -12.66 1.07
CA ASP A 21 0.22 -13.26 0.55
C ASP A 21 0.35 -12.95 -0.95
N MET A 22 1.16 -11.96 -1.26
CA MET A 22 1.32 -11.46 -2.62
C MET A 22 1.97 -12.50 -3.53
N GLU A 23 2.73 -13.48 -3.05
CA GLU A 23 3.26 -14.55 -3.92
C GLU A 23 2.12 -15.44 -4.46
N LYS A 24 1.08 -15.66 -3.65
CA LYS A 24 -0.07 -16.51 -3.99
C LYS A 24 -1.18 -15.79 -4.74
N LEU A 25 -1.31 -14.48 -4.57
CA LEU A 25 -2.36 -13.70 -5.24
C LEU A 25 -2.02 -13.49 -6.72
N ASN A 26 -3.02 -13.54 -7.59
CA ASN A 26 -2.86 -13.18 -9.00
C ASN A 26 -3.53 -11.83 -9.28
N ILE A 27 -2.76 -10.75 -9.13
CA ILE A 27 -3.27 -9.38 -9.30
C ILE A 27 -3.04 -8.93 -10.73
N LYS A 28 -4.11 -8.55 -11.43
CA LYS A 28 -3.99 -7.97 -12.77
C LYS A 28 -3.58 -6.51 -12.69
N ASN A 29 -2.66 -6.12 -13.58
CA ASN A 29 -2.21 -4.75 -13.76
C ASN A 29 -3.40 -3.81 -14.01
N CYS A 30 -3.31 -2.57 -13.53
CA CYS A 30 -4.28 -1.55 -13.87
C CYS A 30 -4.17 -1.22 -15.37
N ILE A 31 -5.30 -1.32 -16.10
CA ILE A 31 -5.37 -1.03 -17.54
C ILE A 31 -5.90 0.36 -17.87
N GLY A 32 -6.09 1.24 -16.87
CA GLY A 32 -6.56 2.61 -17.09
C GLY A 32 -7.96 2.72 -17.72
N CYS A 33 -8.85 1.75 -17.46
CA CYS A 33 -10.19 1.73 -18.07
C CYS A 33 -11.19 2.71 -17.44
N TRP A 34 -10.88 3.24 -16.24
CA TRP A 34 -11.73 4.17 -15.46
C TRP A 34 -13.12 3.65 -15.07
N THR A 35 -13.43 2.37 -15.32
CA THR A 35 -14.69 1.71 -14.93
C THR A 35 -14.96 1.88 -13.43
N CYS A 36 -13.92 1.77 -12.59
CA CYS A 36 -13.99 1.93 -11.14
C CYS A 36 -14.39 3.34 -10.66
N TRP A 37 -14.43 4.34 -11.56
CA TRP A 37 -14.95 5.66 -11.26
C TRP A 37 -16.31 5.92 -11.92
N TRP A 38 -16.49 5.50 -13.17
CA TRP A 38 -17.63 5.93 -13.98
C TRP A 38 -18.75 4.91 -14.14
N LYS A 39 -18.44 3.61 -14.16
CA LYS A 39 -19.42 2.54 -14.42
C LYS A 39 -19.76 1.75 -13.17
N SER A 40 -18.75 1.41 -12.37
CA SER A 40 -18.87 0.67 -11.12
C SER A 40 -18.07 1.40 -10.03
N PRO A 41 -18.57 2.51 -9.48
CA PRO A 41 -17.83 3.34 -8.53
C PRO A 41 -17.29 2.53 -7.34
N GLY A 42 -15.97 2.52 -7.16
CA GLY A 42 -15.29 1.79 -6.09
C GLY A 42 -15.03 0.30 -6.37
N ILE A 43 -15.48 -0.24 -7.51
CA ILE A 43 -15.32 -1.65 -7.88
C ILE A 43 -14.52 -1.73 -9.17
N CYS A 44 -13.39 -2.45 -9.16
CA CYS A 44 -12.59 -2.63 -10.36
C CYS A 44 -13.10 -3.78 -11.22
N ILE A 45 -13.04 -3.64 -12.55
CA ILE A 45 -13.46 -4.65 -13.53
C ILE A 45 -12.75 -6.02 -13.41
N HIS A 46 -11.58 -6.04 -12.77
CA HIS A 46 -10.79 -7.27 -12.64
C HIS A 46 -11.30 -8.21 -11.55
N ASN A 47 -12.08 -7.71 -10.58
CA ASN A 47 -12.71 -8.50 -9.50
C ASN A 47 -11.75 -9.49 -8.83
N ASP A 48 -10.56 -9.02 -8.47
CA ASP A 48 -9.44 -9.80 -7.93
C ASP A 48 -8.90 -9.25 -6.59
N LEU A 49 -9.51 -8.18 -6.06
CA LEU A 49 -8.99 -7.40 -4.92
C LEU A 49 -10.11 -6.88 -3.99
N GLU A 50 -11.34 -7.38 -4.10
CA GLU A 50 -12.46 -6.90 -3.29
C GLU A 50 -12.22 -7.04 -1.79
N ASP A 51 -11.69 -8.18 -1.35
CA ASP A 51 -11.37 -8.40 0.06
C ASP A 51 -10.26 -7.48 0.54
N PHE A 52 -9.27 -7.21 -0.32
CA PHE A 52 -8.21 -6.24 -0.02
C PHE A 52 -8.81 -4.83 0.15
N TYR A 53 -9.68 -4.39 -0.75
CA TYR A 53 -10.31 -3.06 -0.66
C TYR A 53 -11.12 -2.89 0.63
N ARG A 54 -11.92 -3.91 0.99
CA ARG A 54 -12.71 -3.90 2.24
C ARG A 54 -11.82 -3.92 3.47
N GLY A 55 -10.80 -4.78 3.45
CA GLY A 55 -9.82 -4.91 4.52
C GLY A 55 -9.05 -3.62 4.76
N TYR A 56 -8.53 -3.01 3.70
CA TYR A 56 -7.70 -1.82 3.77
C TYR A 56 -8.47 -0.61 4.33
N VAL A 57 -9.65 -0.32 3.79
CA VAL A 57 -10.47 0.82 4.25
C VAL A 57 -11.03 0.58 5.66
N GLY A 58 -11.26 -0.68 6.03
CA GLY A 58 -11.73 -1.07 7.35
C GLY A 58 -10.64 -1.20 8.41
N ALA A 59 -9.36 -1.11 8.04
CA ALA A 59 -8.23 -1.30 8.95
C ALA A 59 -7.86 0.00 9.67
N ASP A 60 -7.33 -0.15 10.89
CA ASP A 60 -6.68 0.92 11.64
C ASP A 60 -5.21 1.06 11.19
N LYS A 61 -4.57 -0.06 10.81
CA LYS A 61 -3.19 -0.13 10.34
C LYS A 61 -3.04 -1.11 9.18
N ALA A 62 -2.24 -0.75 8.19
CA ALA A 62 -1.79 -1.61 7.11
C ALA A 62 -0.26 -1.78 7.17
N ILE A 63 0.20 -3.03 7.21
CA ILE A 63 1.62 -3.36 7.22
C ILE A 63 1.99 -3.96 5.87
N PHE A 64 3.00 -3.40 5.22
CA PHE A 64 3.56 -3.89 3.97
C PHE A 64 4.93 -4.50 4.24
N TYR A 65 5.16 -5.73 3.78
CA TYR A 65 6.47 -6.36 3.70
C TYR A 65 6.81 -6.51 2.22
N ALA A 66 7.49 -5.51 1.67
CA ALA A 66 7.74 -5.39 0.24
C ALA A 66 9.13 -5.89 -0.13
N LYS A 67 9.19 -6.78 -1.11
CA LYS A 67 10.44 -7.28 -1.65
C LYS A 67 10.95 -6.29 -2.69
N LEU A 68 12.04 -5.58 -2.41
CA LEU A 68 12.55 -4.63 -3.40
C LEU A 68 13.37 -5.33 -4.48
N GLN A 69 13.30 -4.78 -5.68
CA GLN A 69 14.05 -5.20 -6.85
C GLN A 69 14.76 -3.96 -7.38
N GLU A 70 16.10 -3.99 -7.43
CA GLU A 70 16.92 -2.87 -7.90
C GLU A 70 16.58 -1.53 -7.21
N GLY A 71 16.35 -1.56 -5.89
CA GLY A 71 16.05 -0.37 -5.09
C GLY A 71 14.61 0.15 -5.20
N PHE A 72 13.69 -0.60 -5.79
CA PHE A 72 12.28 -0.20 -5.93
C PHE A 72 11.29 -1.32 -5.62
N ILE A 73 10.02 -0.98 -5.42
CA ILE A 73 8.98 -1.99 -5.15
C ILE A 73 8.80 -2.93 -6.34
N SER A 74 8.40 -4.18 -6.08
CA SER A 74 8.13 -5.15 -7.13
C SER A 74 7.02 -4.68 -8.09
N SER A 75 6.99 -5.26 -9.29
CA SER A 75 5.91 -5.02 -10.25
C SER A 75 4.52 -5.36 -9.69
N LYS A 76 4.44 -6.34 -8.78
CA LYS A 76 3.21 -6.80 -8.15
C LYS A 76 2.72 -5.83 -7.09
N MET A 77 3.62 -5.33 -6.25
CA MET A 77 3.32 -4.27 -5.28
C MET A 77 2.91 -2.98 -6.00
N LYS A 78 3.62 -2.62 -7.07
CA LYS A 78 3.25 -1.47 -7.90
C LYS A 78 1.86 -1.63 -8.52
N SER A 79 1.53 -2.84 -8.98
CA SER A 79 0.20 -3.14 -9.51
C SER A 79 -0.87 -3.00 -8.44
N LEU A 80 -0.62 -3.44 -7.21
CA LEU A 80 -1.52 -3.21 -6.08
C LEU A 80 -1.73 -1.71 -5.84
N PHE A 81 -0.66 -0.91 -5.80
CA PHE A 81 -0.74 0.55 -5.59
C PHE A 81 -1.56 1.24 -6.69
N ASP A 82 -1.32 0.93 -7.96
CA ASP A 82 -2.10 1.48 -9.07
C ASP A 82 -3.58 1.07 -9.00
N ARG A 83 -3.82 -0.14 -8.48
CA ARG A 83 -5.15 -0.71 -8.26
C ARG A 83 -5.81 -0.24 -6.96
N MET A 84 -5.19 0.60 -6.15
CA MET A 84 -5.82 1.27 -4.99
C MET A 84 -6.63 2.51 -5.39
N ILE A 85 -6.55 2.97 -6.64
CA ILE A 85 -7.30 4.11 -7.13
C ILE A 85 -8.84 4.06 -6.92
N PRO A 86 -9.53 2.88 -6.90
CA PRO A 86 -10.96 2.82 -6.60
C PRO A 86 -11.32 3.30 -5.19
N LEU A 87 -10.34 3.35 -4.27
CA LEU A 87 -10.51 3.84 -2.91
C LEU A 87 -10.65 5.36 -2.81
N PHE A 88 -10.55 6.07 -3.94
CA PHE A 88 -10.66 7.52 -4.04
C PHE A 88 -11.68 7.92 -5.12
N LEU A 89 -12.09 9.19 -5.09
CA LEU A 89 -12.97 9.81 -6.07
C LEU A 89 -12.16 10.39 -7.25
N PRO A 90 -12.76 10.53 -8.45
CA PRO A 90 -12.05 11.05 -9.63
C PRO A 90 -11.68 12.54 -9.54
N TYR A 91 -12.22 13.27 -8.55
CA TYR A 91 -11.95 14.69 -8.37
C TYR A 91 -10.54 14.90 -7.82
N THR A 92 -9.79 15.82 -8.41
CA THR A 92 -8.44 16.13 -7.99
C THR A 92 -8.30 17.56 -7.48
N SER A 93 -7.38 17.75 -6.56
CA SER A 93 -6.92 19.07 -6.11
C SER A 93 -5.39 19.07 -6.05
N PHE A 94 -4.79 20.22 -6.30
CA PHE A 94 -3.36 20.41 -6.12
C PHE A 94 -3.09 21.06 -4.76
N ARG A 95 -2.27 20.42 -3.93
CA ARG A 95 -1.83 20.94 -2.62
C ARG A 95 -0.51 20.29 -2.23
N ASP A 96 0.26 20.93 -1.36
CA ASP A 96 1.53 20.39 -0.84
C ASP A 96 2.50 19.84 -1.91
N GLY A 97 2.55 20.46 -3.10
CA GLY A 97 3.41 20.00 -4.19
C GLY A 97 2.98 18.69 -4.87
N GLY A 98 1.72 18.26 -4.69
CA GLY A 98 1.19 17.04 -5.28
C GLY A 98 -0.28 17.14 -5.69
N THR A 99 -0.70 16.21 -6.54
CA THR A 99 -2.11 16.02 -6.92
C THR A 99 -2.76 15.01 -6.00
N PHE A 100 -3.90 15.36 -5.41
CA PHE A 100 -4.65 14.52 -4.49
C PHE A 100 -6.02 14.25 -5.05
N HIS A 101 -6.41 12.98 -5.11
CA HIS A 101 -7.80 12.60 -5.34
C HIS A 101 -8.64 12.91 -4.09
N ALA A 102 -9.90 13.29 -4.24
CA ALA A 102 -10.79 13.46 -3.10
C ALA A 102 -11.03 12.09 -2.41
N PRO A 103 -11.06 12.03 -1.07
CA PRO A 103 -11.27 10.77 -0.36
C PRO A 103 -12.67 10.23 -0.66
N ARG A 104 -12.78 8.92 -0.84
CA ARG A 104 -14.08 8.22 -0.96
C ARG A 104 -14.64 7.85 0.41
N TYR A 105 -13.76 7.56 1.37
CA TYR A 105 -14.08 7.05 2.69
C TYR A 105 -13.64 8.04 3.77
N PRO A 106 -14.26 8.01 4.97
CA PRO A 106 -13.96 8.97 6.03
C PRO A 106 -12.58 8.76 6.68
N GLN A 107 -12.00 7.57 6.57
CA GLN A 107 -10.73 7.21 7.19
C GLN A 107 -9.92 6.24 6.32
N TYR A 108 -8.61 6.23 6.55
CA TYR A 108 -7.62 5.37 5.90
C TYR A 108 -6.60 4.90 6.94
N PRO A 109 -5.97 3.73 6.76
CA PRO A 109 -5.12 3.14 7.79
C PRO A 109 -3.78 3.88 7.94
N ASN A 110 -3.22 3.81 9.14
CA ASN A 110 -1.80 4.08 9.37
C ASN A 110 -0.95 3.05 8.63
N ILE A 111 0.25 3.44 8.20
CA ILE A 111 1.12 2.62 7.37
C ILE A 111 2.41 2.29 8.09
N GLU A 112 2.76 1.01 8.09
CA GLU A 112 4.13 0.55 8.31
C GLU A 112 4.59 -0.17 7.05
N PHE A 113 5.68 0.31 6.46
CA PHE A 113 6.23 -0.21 5.22
C PHE A 113 7.64 -0.74 5.49
N TYR A 114 7.77 -2.06 5.51
CA TYR A 114 9.04 -2.76 5.67
C TYR A 114 9.60 -3.16 4.30
N TYR A 115 10.91 -2.99 4.11
CA TYR A 115 11.64 -3.37 2.91
C TYR A 115 12.86 -4.26 3.23
N ASP A 116 13.20 -5.17 2.32
CA ASP A 116 14.30 -6.16 2.45
C ASP A 116 15.52 -5.83 1.57
N TYR A 117 15.96 -4.58 1.58
CA TYR A 117 16.99 -4.12 0.65
C TYR A 117 18.01 -3.22 1.31
N ASP A 118 19.28 -3.58 1.12
CA ASP A 118 20.44 -2.82 1.57
C ASP A 118 20.85 -1.80 0.49
N PHE A 119 20.45 -0.55 0.69
CA PHE A 119 20.86 0.55 -0.18
C PHE A 119 22.36 0.84 -0.05
N LYS A 120 23.03 1.07 -1.19
CA LYS A 120 24.47 1.36 -1.21
C LYS A 120 24.80 2.76 -0.73
N ASN A 121 23.86 3.69 -0.85
CA ASN A 121 24.02 5.08 -0.44
C ASN A 121 22.69 5.61 0.12
N GLU A 122 22.79 6.69 0.90
CA GLU A 122 21.65 7.31 1.58
C GLU A 122 20.72 8.05 0.59
N GLU A 123 21.23 8.47 -0.57
CA GLU A 123 20.45 9.18 -1.58
C GLU A 123 19.39 8.26 -2.22
N ASP A 124 19.78 7.05 -2.62
CA ASP A 124 18.89 6.03 -3.18
C ASP A 124 17.81 5.63 -2.15
N LEU A 125 18.22 5.43 -0.88
CA LEU A 125 17.28 5.17 0.21
C LEU A 125 16.29 6.32 0.38
N LYS A 126 16.77 7.56 0.29
CA LYS A 126 15.94 8.75 0.42
C LYS A 126 14.94 8.84 -0.73
N ILE A 127 15.36 8.59 -1.98
CA ILE A 127 14.47 8.59 -3.14
C ILE A 127 13.36 7.56 -2.98
N PHE A 128 13.71 6.33 -2.58
CA PHE A 128 12.75 5.27 -2.32
C PHE A 128 11.77 5.65 -1.19
N SER A 129 12.31 6.14 -0.07
CA SER A 129 11.50 6.53 1.09
C SER A 129 10.54 7.67 0.72
N ASP A 130 11.02 8.71 0.04
CA ASP A 130 10.21 9.84 -0.43
C ASP A 130 9.09 9.38 -1.36
N TYR A 131 9.36 8.39 -2.22
CA TYR A 131 8.33 7.78 -3.07
C TYR A 131 7.22 7.11 -2.23
N ILE A 132 7.58 6.27 -1.25
CA ILE A 132 6.61 5.59 -0.38
C ILE A 132 5.79 6.60 0.43
N TYR A 133 6.46 7.59 1.05
CA TYR A 133 5.78 8.67 1.77
C TYR A 133 4.82 9.43 0.87
N LYS A 134 5.21 9.76 -0.36
CA LYS A 134 4.36 10.49 -1.29
C LYS A 134 3.11 9.68 -1.66
N VAL A 135 3.25 8.39 -1.95
CA VAL A 135 2.13 7.50 -2.27
C VAL A 135 1.12 7.48 -1.11
N PHE A 136 1.57 7.16 0.10
CA PHE A 136 0.65 7.00 1.22
C PHE A 136 0.11 8.33 1.76
N LYS A 137 0.85 9.42 1.61
CA LYS A 137 0.32 10.78 1.85
C LYS A 137 -0.82 11.09 0.87
N GLN A 138 -0.66 10.77 -0.41
CA GLN A 138 -1.73 10.93 -1.42
C GLN A 138 -2.93 10.01 -1.16
N PHE A 139 -2.71 8.91 -0.45
CA PHE A 139 -3.74 7.96 -0.01
C PHE A 139 -4.33 8.26 1.37
N TYR A 140 -4.06 9.45 1.93
CA TYR A 140 -4.64 9.96 3.18
C TYR A 140 -4.29 9.15 4.44
N SER A 141 -3.20 8.36 4.40
CA SER A 141 -2.72 7.68 5.59
C SER A 141 -2.24 8.70 6.63
N PRO A 142 -2.77 8.66 7.87
CA PRO A 142 -2.43 9.67 8.90
C PRO A 142 -0.97 9.57 9.37
N GLU A 143 -0.51 8.35 9.64
CA GLU A 143 0.86 8.05 10.03
C GLU A 143 1.50 7.09 9.02
N ILE A 144 2.77 7.34 8.69
CA ILE A 144 3.54 6.54 7.75
C ILE A 144 4.91 6.28 8.36
N LYS A 145 5.30 5.01 8.45
CA LYS A 145 6.64 4.57 8.82
C LYS A 145 7.22 3.76 7.68
N VAL A 146 8.46 4.05 7.30
CA VAL A 146 9.22 3.29 6.30
C VAL A 146 10.48 2.80 7.00
N LEU A 147 10.62 1.48 7.13
CA LEU A 147 11.60 0.84 8.02
C LEU A 147 12.29 -0.31 7.29
N HIS A 148 13.55 -0.56 7.61
CA HIS A 148 14.23 -1.75 7.11
C HIS A 148 13.71 -2.99 7.85
N ILE A 149 13.71 -4.16 7.21
CA ILE A 149 13.16 -5.38 7.81
C ILE A 149 13.85 -5.78 9.13
N SER A 150 15.12 -5.44 9.31
CA SER A 150 15.85 -5.68 10.57
C SER A 150 15.29 -4.93 11.78
N GLU A 151 14.38 -3.97 11.56
CA GLU A 151 13.66 -3.27 12.61
C GLU A 151 12.35 -3.96 13.01
N SER A 152 11.82 -4.87 12.17
CA SER A 152 10.58 -5.59 12.47
C SER A 152 10.72 -6.56 13.65
N GLU A 153 11.88 -7.23 13.78
CA GLU A 153 12.16 -8.22 14.83
C GLU A 153 12.38 -7.59 16.21
N LYS A 154 12.65 -6.28 16.27
CA LYS A 154 12.88 -5.56 17.54
C LYS A 154 11.59 -5.14 18.24
N GLY A 155 10.45 -5.23 17.57
CA GLY A 155 9.13 -4.80 18.07
C GLY A 155 8.30 -5.90 18.75
N GLU A 156 8.76 -7.15 18.78
CA GLU A 156 8.04 -8.28 19.39
C GLU A 156 8.46 -8.58 20.85
N THR A 157 9.38 -7.79 21.42
CA THR A 157 9.94 -7.98 22.78
C THR A 157 9.56 -6.92 23.81
N GLU A 158 8.40 -6.28 23.69
CA GLU A 158 7.82 -5.47 24.79
C GLU A 158 6.39 -5.91 25.14
#